data_AF-A0A2D9CES9-F1
#
_entry.id   AF-A0A2D9CES9-F1
#
_cell.length_a   1.000
_cell.length_b   1.000
_cell.length_c   1.000
_cell.angle_alpha   90.00
_cell.angle_beta   90.00
_cell.angle_gamma   90.00
#
_symmetry.space_group_name_H-M   'P 1'
#
loop_
_entity.id
_entity.type
_entity.pdbx_description
1 polymer ?
#
loop_
_entity_poly.entity_id
_entity_poly.type
_entity_poly.pdbx_seq_one_letter_code
_entity_poly.pdbx_strand_id
1 'polypeptide(L)'
;MSTATAQSRTRTLLAGGLMGVMVAFASGITAYISIKDVHLSKTPIYPENNRQVASIPTQTPSWRQLGSDQIMGAEIVETLGTENYVSRHYLRTSESDSENPIIIDLHAAYYTGMIDTVPHVPERCFVGGGLQQSESSRVIPLPMDTSSWRIDQSVPESLGGNQGAIYSVRLSNDPTMTDAPGKRVRLPRDIGPESPFEFRASEFINPGKGNVYAGYFFIANGGTKANANDVRQLAFNLEDDYAYYLKVQVSGNDFESFDEFARYSGELVGELIGEIMRCVPDWVEVQQGNYPIEDAPVSASKEQG
;
A
#
# COMPACT_ATOMS: atom_id res chain seq x y z
N MET A 1 -59.90 24.98 28.85
CA MET A 1 -59.83 24.30 27.53
C MET A 1 -58.98 25.03 26.47
N SER A 2 -58.26 26.12 26.79
CA SER A 2 -57.58 26.95 25.77
C SER A 2 -56.05 26.78 25.69
N THR A 3 -55.41 26.08 26.62
CA THR A 3 -53.94 25.99 26.74
C THR A 3 -53.35 24.79 26.00
N ALA A 4 -54.07 23.67 25.90
CA ALA A 4 -53.61 22.46 25.21
C ALA A 4 -53.49 22.63 23.68
N THR A 5 -54.36 23.43 23.08
CA THR A 5 -54.43 23.64 21.62
C THR A 5 -53.31 24.54 21.09
N ALA A 6 -52.85 25.50 21.90
CA ALA A 6 -51.71 26.36 21.56
C ALA A 6 -50.39 25.59 21.61
N GLN A 7 -50.20 24.76 22.64
CA GLN A 7 -48.99 23.96 22.84
C GLN A 7 -48.85 22.87 21.75
N SER A 8 -49.96 22.33 21.25
CA SER A 8 -50.02 21.43 20.10
C SER A 8 -49.55 22.12 18.80
N ARG A 9 -50.08 23.31 18.49
CA ARG A 9 -49.71 24.06 17.27
C ARG A 9 -48.24 24.49 17.24
N THR A 10 -47.68 24.92 18.36
CA THR A 10 -46.26 25.31 18.44
C THR A 10 -45.34 24.11 18.26
N ARG A 11 -45.70 22.93 18.77
CA ARG A 11 -44.95 21.68 18.54
C ARG A 11 -45.03 21.23 17.09
N THR A 12 -46.18 21.35 16.43
CA THR A 12 -46.34 21.00 15.00
C THR A 12 -45.57 21.96 14.09
N LEU A 13 -45.52 23.25 14.40
CA LEU A 13 -44.75 24.25 13.65
C LEU A 13 -43.23 24.07 13.83
N LEU A 14 -42.77 23.78 15.04
CA LEU A 14 -41.36 23.45 15.31
C LEU A 14 -40.95 22.13 14.64
N ALA A 15 -41.81 21.11 14.69
CA ALA A 15 -41.56 19.84 14.01
C ALA A 15 -41.54 19.99 12.47
N GLY A 16 -42.44 20.81 11.91
CA GLY A 16 -42.45 21.13 10.48
C GLY A 16 -41.22 21.94 10.05
N GLY A 17 -40.76 22.88 10.87
CA GLY A 17 -39.53 23.62 10.64
C GLY A 17 -38.28 22.73 10.70
N LEU A 18 -38.18 21.86 11.70
CA LEU A 18 -37.09 20.88 11.82
C LEU A 18 -37.09 19.88 10.66
N MET A 19 -38.26 19.39 10.25
CA MET A 19 -38.40 18.49 9.12
C MET A 19 -38.02 19.19 7.81
N GLY A 20 -38.41 20.45 7.63
CA GLY A 20 -37.99 21.28 6.49
C GLY A 20 -36.48 21.49 6.42
N VAL A 21 -35.82 21.74 7.56
CA VAL A 21 -34.35 21.86 7.63
C VAL A 21 -33.68 20.53 7.31
N MET A 22 -34.17 19.40 7.85
CA MET A 22 -33.60 18.08 7.55
C MET A 22 -33.76 17.69 6.09
N VAL A 23 -34.92 17.96 5.48
CA VAL A 23 -35.14 17.71 4.04
C VAL A 23 -34.23 18.61 3.21
N ALA A 24 -34.10 19.89 3.54
CA ALA A 24 -33.20 20.81 2.83
C ALA A 24 -31.72 20.37 2.93
N PHE A 25 -31.27 19.91 4.11
CA PHE A 25 -29.93 19.36 4.29
C PHE A 25 -29.72 18.05 3.54
N ALA A 26 -30.68 17.12 3.59
CA ALA A 26 -30.60 15.85 2.87
C ALA A 26 -30.57 16.05 1.35
N SER A 27 -31.41 16.94 0.82
CA SER A 27 -31.39 17.31 -0.59
C SER A 27 -30.10 18.05 -0.97
N GLY A 28 -29.60 18.92 -0.10
CA GLY A 28 -28.32 19.61 -0.29
C GLY A 28 -27.13 18.64 -0.34
N ILE A 29 -27.08 17.65 0.56
CA ILE A 29 -26.06 16.59 0.56
C ILE A 29 -26.17 15.72 -0.70
N THR A 30 -27.39 15.34 -1.10
CA THR A 30 -27.61 14.52 -2.31
C THR A 30 -27.21 15.25 -3.58
N ALA A 31 -27.60 16.53 -3.70
CA ALA A 31 -27.18 17.39 -4.80
C ALA A 31 -25.66 17.62 -4.79
N TYR A 32 -25.06 17.79 -3.60
CA TYR A 32 -23.62 17.94 -3.46
C TYR A 32 -22.88 16.66 -3.92
N ILE A 33 -23.32 15.47 -3.49
CA ILE A 33 -22.77 14.17 -3.91
C ILE A 33 -22.86 14.00 -5.43
N SER A 34 -24.00 14.36 -6.03
CA SER A 34 -24.23 14.24 -7.48
C SER A 34 -23.51 15.29 -8.32
N ILE A 35 -23.26 16.50 -7.80
CA ILE A 35 -22.53 17.56 -8.52
C ILE A 35 -21.02 17.35 -8.44
N LYS A 36 -20.54 16.71 -7.37
CA LYS A 36 -19.11 16.50 -7.08
C LYS A 36 -18.59 15.11 -7.38
N ASP A 37 -19.38 14.24 -8.02
CA ASP A 37 -19.01 12.86 -8.36
C ASP A 37 -18.35 12.14 -7.17
N VAL A 38 -19.03 12.20 -6.02
CA VAL A 38 -18.49 11.63 -4.77
C VAL A 38 -18.77 10.12 -4.76
N HIS A 39 -17.73 9.33 -4.98
CA HIS A 39 -17.82 7.86 -5.04
C HIS A 39 -17.77 7.26 -3.63
N LEU A 40 -18.95 6.93 -3.09
CA LEU A 40 -19.13 6.32 -1.76
C LEU A 40 -18.78 4.83 -1.72
N SER A 41 -18.77 4.15 -2.86
CA SER A 41 -18.32 2.76 -3.01
C SER A 41 -17.19 2.69 -4.04
N LYS A 42 -16.08 2.07 -3.66
CA LYS A 42 -14.90 1.95 -4.52
C LYS A 42 -14.97 0.70 -5.40
N THR A 43 -14.66 0.86 -6.68
CA THR A 43 -14.54 -0.25 -7.62
C THR A 43 -13.16 -0.91 -7.47
N PRO A 44 -13.08 -2.25 -7.47
CA PRO A 44 -11.78 -2.93 -7.47
C PRO A 44 -11.02 -2.65 -8.77
N ILE A 45 -9.70 -2.56 -8.66
CA ILE A 45 -8.76 -2.34 -9.74
C ILE A 45 -7.61 -3.33 -9.59
N TYR A 46 -7.15 -3.89 -10.69
CA TYR A 46 -6.09 -4.89 -10.71
C TYR A 46 -4.88 -4.35 -11.48
N PRO A 47 -3.66 -4.87 -11.25
CA PRO A 47 -2.50 -4.53 -12.07
C PRO A 47 -2.64 -5.03 -13.51
N GLU A 48 -1.80 -4.54 -14.42
CA GLU A 48 -1.72 -5.01 -15.81
C GLU A 48 -1.60 -6.55 -15.85
N ASN A 49 -2.43 -7.21 -16.66
CA ASN A 49 -2.53 -8.68 -16.77
C ASN A 49 -2.84 -9.40 -15.44
N ASN A 50 -3.44 -8.69 -14.47
CA ASN A 50 -3.71 -9.20 -13.12
C ASN A 50 -2.43 -9.78 -12.46
N ARG A 51 -1.28 -9.12 -12.65
CA ARG A 51 0.00 -9.55 -12.06
C ARG A 51 -0.14 -9.61 -10.53
N GLN A 52 0.20 -10.76 -9.95
CA GLN A 52 0.14 -10.99 -8.51
C GLN A 52 1.47 -10.62 -7.85
N VAL A 53 1.47 -10.33 -6.55
CA VAL A 53 2.72 -10.03 -5.82
C VAL A 53 3.65 -11.23 -5.74
N ALA A 54 3.13 -12.45 -5.91
CA ALA A 54 3.93 -13.67 -6.05
C ALA A 54 4.87 -13.62 -7.28
N SER A 55 4.59 -12.77 -8.27
CA SER A 55 5.45 -12.55 -9.45
C SER A 55 6.68 -11.68 -9.17
N ILE A 56 6.82 -11.11 -7.97
CA ILE A 56 8.07 -10.46 -7.54
C ILE A 56 9.21 -11.48 -7.71
N PRO A 57 10.36 -11.11 -8.29
CA PRO A 57 11.41 -12.07 -8.66
C PRO A 57 12.07 -12.68 -7.44
N THR A 58 12.52 -13.92 -7.58
CA THR A 58 13.23 -14.68 -6.54
C THR A 58 14.71 -14.33 -6.45
N GLN A 59 15.21 -13.49 -7.36
CA GLN A 59 16.59 -13.08 -7.44
C GLN A 59 16.69 -11.62 -7.90
N THR A 60 17.66 -10.92 -7.34
CA THR A 60 18.06 -9.56 -7.70
C THR A 60 19.59 -9.52 -7.84
N PRO A 61 20.20 -8.37 -8.20
CA PRO A 61 21.65 -8.27 -8.25
C PRO A 61 22.36 -8.68 -6.95
N SER A 62 21.79 -8.31 -5.80
CA SER A 62 22.42 -8.52 -4.49
C SER A 62 21.74 -9.57 -3.61
N TRP A 63 20.60 -10.12 -4.03
CA TRP A 63 19.79 -11.00 -3.19
C TRP A 63 19.27 -12.23 -3.95
N ARG A 64 19.10 -13.33 -3.21
CA ARG A 64 18.43 -14.54 -3.70
C ARG A 64 17.45 -15.07 -2.69
N GLN A 65 16.39 -15.71 -3.16
CA GLN A 65 15.46 -16.40 -2.29
C GLN A 65 16.16 -17.52 -1.49
N LEU A 66 15.80 -17.60 -0.21
CA LEU A 66 16.15 -18.70 0.68
C LEU A 66 14.90 -19.57 0.92
N GLY A 67 14.93 -20.81 0.41
CA GLY A 67 13.80 -21.73 0.54
C GLY A 67 12.66 -21.44 -0.45
N SER A 68 11.43 -21.81 -0.08
CA SER A 68 10.21 -21.52 -0.85
C SER A 68 9.43 -20.36 -0.22
N ASP A 69 8.44 -19.84 -0.94
CA ASP A 69 7.51 -18.85 -0.37
C ASP A 69 6.78 -19.45 0.82
N GLN A 70 6.59 -18.64 1.86
CA GLN A 70 5.83 -19.06 3.03
C GLN A 70 4.34 -19.07 2.70
N ILE A 71 3.71 -20.21 2.92
CA ILE A 71 2.27 -20.38 2.78
C ILE A 71 1.62 -20.06 4.13
N MET A 72 0.72 -19.07 4.16
CA MET A 72 -0.04 -18.75 5.35
C MET A 72 -1.23 -19.72 5.51
N GLY A 73 -1.54 -20.10 6.74
CA GLY A 73 -2.74 -20.88 7.04
C GLY A 73 -4.02 -20.10 6.69
N ALA A 74 -5.10 -20.81 6.39
CA ALA A 74 -6.37 -20.21 5.95
C ALA A 74 -6.90 -19.13 6.92
N GLU A 75 -6.76 -19.34 8.24
CA GLU A 75 -7.14 -18.37 9.27
C GLU A 75 -6.36 -17.05 9.19
N ILE A 76 -5.07 -17.13 8.84
CA ILE A 76 -4.20 -15.96 8.66
C ILE A 76 -4.57 -15.24 7.37
N VAL A 77 -4.86 -15.97 6.29
CA VAL A 77 -5.31 -15.40 5.02
C VAL A 77 -6.66 -14.70 5.16
N GLU A 78 -7.59 -15.27 5.93
CA GLU A 78 -8.88 -14.63 6.25
C GLU A 78 -8.66 -13.33 7.03
N THR A 79 -7.80 -13.35 8.05
CA THR A 79 -7.43 -12.15 8.82
C THR A 79 -6.67 -11.12 7.97
N LEU A 80 -5.85 -11.60 7.04
CA LEU A 80 -5.12 -10.79 6.09
C LEU A 80 -6.09 -10.01 5.20
N GLY A 81 -7.20 -10.65 4.79
CA GLY A 81 -8.24 -10.03 3.97
C GLY A 81 -7.91 -10.02 2.47
N THR A 82 -6.88 -10.75 2.05
CA THR A 82 -6.50 -10.91 0.64
C THR A 82 -5.75 -12.22 0.42
N GLU A 83 -5.99 -12.85 -0.74
CA GLU A 83 -5.23 -14.01 -1.21
C GLU A 83 -4.02 -13.60 -2.08
N ASN A 84 -3.96 -12.33 -2.52
CA ASN A 84 -2.83 -11.79 -3.29
C ASN A 84 -1.73 -11.32 -2.33
N TYR A 85 -0.94 -12.27 -1.84
CA TYR A 85 0.20 -12.02 -0.96
C TYR A 85 1.42 -12.85 -1.35
N VAL A 86 2.59 -12.40 -0.89
CA VAL A 86 3.84 -13.16 -0.92
C VAL A 86 4.61 -12.91 0.37
N SER A 87 5.19 -13.97 0.92
CA SER A 87 6.11 -13.89 2.05
C SER A 87 7.34 -14.70 1.70
N ARG A 88 8.50 -14.05 1.65
CA ARG A 88 9.71 -14.64 1.10
C ARG A 88 10.95 -14.20 1.85
N HIS A 89 11.81 -15.15 2.16
CA HIS A 89 13.14 -14.89 2.70
C HIS A 89 14.11 -14.59 1.56
N TYR A 90 14.82 -13.47 1.66
CA TYR A 90 15.93 -13.11 0.80
C TYR A 90 17.23 -13.18 1.59
N LEU A 91 18.18 -13.93 1.07
CA LEU A 91 19.56 -13.96 1.54
C LEU A 91 20.39 -13.02 0.66
N ARG A 92 21.14 -12.11 1.30
CA ARG A 92 22.09 -11.25 0.60
C ARG A 92 23.24 -12.08 0.05
N THR A 93 23.54 -11.95 -1.24
CA THR A 93 24.61 -12.68 -1.94
C THR A 93 25.84 -11.84 -2.20
N SER A 94 25.72 -10.51 -2.22
CA SER A 94 26.87 -9.62 -2.28
C SER A 94 27.54 -9.59 -0.90
N GLU A 95 28.84 -9.89 -0.84
CA GLU A 95 29.70 -9.70 0.34
C GLU A 95 29.11 -10.19 1.69
N SER A 96 28.31 -11.26 1.69
CA SER A 96 27.81 -11.81 2.96
C SER A 96 28.95 -12.55 3.65
N ASP A 97 29.32 -12.11 4.86
CA ASP A 97 30.16 -12.90 5.74
C ASP A 97 29.48 -14.25 5.97
N SER A 98 30.16 -15.36 5.66
CA SER A 98 29.60 -16.69 5.86
C SER A 98 29.26 -16.95 7.33
N GLU A 99 29.89 -16.20 8.25
CA GLU A 99 29.63 -16.28 9.68
C GLU A 99 28.37 -15.49 10.11
N ASN A 100 28.00 -14.42 9.39
CA ASN A 100 26.86 -13.56 9.71
C ASN A 100 26.02 -13.24 8.46
N PRO A 101 25.20 -14.19 7.97
CA PRO A 101 24.38 -13.98 6.78
C PRO A 101 23.25 -12.98 7.03
N ILE A 102 23.12 -11.99 6.16
CA ILE A 102 21.99 -11.04 6.20
C ILE A 102 20.78 -11.66 5.50
N ILE A 103 19.71 -11.87 6.27
CA ILE A 103 18.43 -12.40 5.80
C ILE A 103 17.35 -11.36 6.05
N ILE A 104 16.58 -11.04 5.01
CA ILE A 104 15.40 -10.18 5.09
C ILE A 104 14.17 -10.95 4.63
N ASP A 105 13.12 -10.86 5.43
CA ASP A 105 11.80 -11.39 5.15
C ASP A 105 10.99 -10.30 4.47
N LEU A 106 10.72 -10.46 3.19
CA LEU A 106 9.79 -9.61 2.44
C LEU A 106 8.38 -10.18 2.60
N HIS A 107 7.45 -9.34 3.04
CA HIS A 107 6.02 -9.61 2.97
C HIS A 107 5.32 -8.50 2.18
N ALA A 108 4.62 -8.88 1.12
CA ALA A 108 3.78 -7.97 0.34
C ALA A 108 2.36 -8.50 0.21
N ALA A 109 1.37 -7.62 0.31
CA ALA A 109 -0.05 -7.99 0.20
C ALA A 109 -0.84 -6.87 -0.48
N TYR A 110 -1.59 -7.22 -1.53
CA TYR A 110 -2.35 -6.29 -2.36
C TYR A 110 -3.85 -6.33 -2.03
N TYR A 111 -4.45 -5.16 -1.96
CA TYR A 111 -5.84 -4.95 -1.57
C TYR A 111 -6.52 -4.00 -2.54
N THR A 112 -7.77 -4.28 -2.89
CA THR A 112 -8.56 -3.42 -3.76
C THR A 112 -10.05 -3.55 -3.50
N GLY A 113 -10.85 -2.57 -3.95
CA GLY A 113 -12.30 -2.52 -3.73
C GLY A 113 -12.64 -1.92 -2.37
N MET A 114 -13.44 -2.63 -1.57
CA MET A 114 -13.89 -2.15 -0.24
C MET A 114 -12.75 -2.19 0.79
N ILE A 115 -11.93 -1.15 0.81
CA ILE A 115 -10.75 -0.96 1.69
C ILE A 115 -11.16 -0.52 3.11
N ASP A 116 -12.29 -0.99 3.65
CA ASP A 116 -12.79 -0.48 4.93
C ASP A 116 -12.03 -1.04 6.16
N THR A 117 -11.12 -1.98 5.96
CA THR A 117 -10.32 -2.55 7.05
C THR A 117 -9.00 -1.81 7.24
N VAL A 118 -8.66 -1.47 8.50
CA VAL A 118 -7.30 -0.98 8.81
C VAL A 118 -6.31 -2.10 8.51
N PRO A 119 -5.25 -1.85 7.71
CA PRO A 119 -4.26 -2.88 7.41
C PRO A 119 -3.66 -3.46 8.68
N HIS A 120 -3.41 -4.76 8.68
CA HIS A 120 -2.63 -5.40 9.73
C HIS A 120 -1.18 -4.86 9.69
N VAL A 121 -0.59 -4.54 10.84
CA VAL A 121 0.76 -3.95 10.94
C VAL A 121 1.61 -4.69 11.98
N PRO A 122 2.95 -4.70 11.85
CA PRO A 122 3.85 -5.37 12.79
C PRO A 122 3.57 -5.04 14.26
N GLU A 123 3.30 -3.79 14.60
CA GLU A 123 3.05 -3.34 15.98
C GLU A 123 1.86 -4.06 16.62
N ARG A 124 0.88 -4.49 15.82
CA ARG A 124 -0.28 -5.25 16.28
C ARG A 124 -0.02 -6.75 16.19
N CYS A 125 0.55 -7.20 15.07
CA CYS A 125 0.70 -8.63 14.77
C CYS A 125 1.82 -9.28 15.59
N PHE A 126 2.98 -8.64 15.71
CA PHE A 126 4.13 -9.20 16.43
C PHE A 126 3.89 -9.15 17.94
N VAL A 127 3.27 -8.08 18.44
CA VAL A 127 2.84 -7.99 19.84
C VAL A 127 1.76 -9.02 20.14
N GLY A 128 0.77 -9.19 19.25
CA GLY A 128 -0.23 -10.25 19.35
C GLY A 128 0.38 -11.66 19.31
N GLY A 129 1.48 -11.83 18.57
CA GLY A 129 2.30 -13.04 18.51
C GLY A 129 3.25 -13.25 19.69
N GLY A 130 3.23 -12.37 20.70
CA GLY A 130 3.99 -12.51 21.94
C GLY A 130 5.34 -11.80 21.99
N LEU A 131 5.70 -11.02 20.96
CA LEU A 131 6.89 -10.16 21.01
C LEU A 131 6.63 -8.90 21.83
N GLN A 132 7.68 -8.34 22.40
CA GLN A 132 7.59 -7.07 23.15
C GLN A 132 8.23 -5.96 22.33
N GLN A 133 7.50 -4.86 22.11
CA GLN A 133 8.08 -3.71 21.44
C GLN A 133 9.13 -3.04 22.34
N SER A 134 10.36 -2.93 21.86
CA SER A 134 11.51 -2.36 22.60
C SER A 134 11.35 -0.85 22.78
N GLU A 135 11.04 -0.17 21.67
CA GLU A 135 10.91 1.28 21.59
C GLU A 135 9.73 1.68 20.71
N SER A 136 9.30 2.95 20.82
CA SER A 136 8.27 3.51 19.95
C SER A 136 8.70 3.44 18.48
N SER A 137 7.77 3.03 17.61
CA SER A 137 8.04 2.99 16.17
C SER A 137 8.34 4.39 15.63
N ARG A 138 9.29 4.47 14.71
CA ARG A 138 9.75 5.71 14.08
C ARG A 138 9.57 5.62 12.57
N VAL A 139 9.26 6.76 11.94
CA VAL A 139 9.33 6.89 10.48
C VAL A 139 10.74 7.29 10.14
N ILE A 140 11.41 6.52 9.30
CA ILE A 140 12.77 6.82 8.85
C ILE A 140 12.87 6.61 7.32
N PRO A 141 13.82 7.27 6.64
CA PRO A 141 14.05 7.07 5.22
C PRO A 141 14.49 5.63 4.90
N LEU A 142 14.06 5.13 3.76
CA LEU A 142 14.49 3.86 3.19
C LEU A 142 15.51 4.17 2.07
N PRO A 143 16.82 4.12 2.35
CA PRO A 143 17.85 4.53 1.40
C PRO A 143 17.91 3.56 0.21
N MET A 144 17.75 4.08 -1.01
CA MET A 144 17.78 3.29 -2.24
C MET A 144 18.81 3.86 -3.21
N ASP A 145 19.37 3.00 -4.07
CA ASP A 145 20.13 3.47 -5.22
C ASP A 145 19.17 4.07 -6.27
N THR A 146 19.18 5.39 -6.39
CA THR A 146 18.36 6.13 -7.35
C THR A 146 19.11 6.46 -8.64
N SER A 147 20.32 5.91 -8.85
CA SER A 147 21.19 6.22 -10.00
C SER A 147 20.53 5.95 -11.36
N SER A 148 19.61 4.97 -11.41
CA SER A 148 18.85 4.59 -12.61
C SER A 148 17.57 5.40 -12.81
N TRP A 149 17.13 6.16 -11.80
CA TRP A 149 15.83 6.84 -11.81
C TRP A 149 15.84 8.02 -12.78
N ARG A 150 14.77 8.18 -13.55
CA ARG A 150 14.63 9.27 -14.52
C ARG A 150 13.23 9.84 -14.44
N ILE A 151 13.12 11.16 -14.55
CA ILE A 151 11.83 11.83 -14.70
C ILE A 151 11.18 11.33 -16.00
N ASP A 152 9.94 10.89 -15.90
CA ASP A 152 9.12 10.56 -17.07
C ASP A 152 8.49 11.84 -17.62
N GLN A 153 9.09 12.36 -18.70
CA GLN A 153 8.65 13.58 -19.37
C GLN A 153 7.29 13.44 -20.09
N SER A 154 6.77 12.21 -20.23
CA SER A 154 5.44 11.99 -20.80
C SER A 154 4.30 12.31 -19.83
N VAL A 155 4.59 12.39 -18.53
CA VAL A 155 3.58 12.64 -17.50
C VAL A 155 3.35 14.15 -17.36
N PRO A 156 2.09 14.63 -17.48
CA PRO A 156 1.76 16.03 -17.21
C PRO A 156 2.10 16.42 -15.77
N GLU A 157 2.59 17.65 -15.57
CA GLU A 157 2.98 18.19 -14.25
C GLU A 157 1.83 18.10 -13.22
N SER A 158 0.57 18.25 -13.68
CA SER A 158 -0.62 18.15 -12.84
C SER A 158 -0.83 16.76 -12.21
N LEU A 159 -0.20 15.71 -12.75
CA LEU A 159 -0.24 14.35 -12.21
C LEU A 159 1.02 14.00 -11.40
N GLY A 160 2.02 14.89 -11.35
CA GLY A 160 3.31 14.68 -10.70
C GLY A 160 3.34 14.88 -9.18
N GLY A 161 2.18 15.05 -8.54
CA GLY A 161 2.10 15.36 -7.11
C GLY A 161 2.63 16.76 -6.76
N ASN A 162 3.14 16.93 -5.55
CA ASN A 162 3.69 18.18 -5.06
C ASN A 162 5.01 18.56 -5.74
N GLN A 163 5.73 17.58 -6.27
CA GLN A 163 7.00 17.79 -6.97
C GLN A 163 6.82 18.12 -8.46
N GLY A 164 5.61 17.97 -9.01
CA GLY A 164 5.35 18.20 -10.44
C GLY A 164 6.04 17.20 -11.38
N ALA A 165 6.59 16.10 -10.84
CA ALA A 165 7.31 15.10 -11.62
C ALA A 165 7.06 13.68 -11.12
N ILE A 166 6.92 12.74 -12.05
CA ILE A 166 6.94 11.30 -11.76
C ILE A 166 8.30 10.74 -12.16
N TYR A 167 8.98 10.11 -11.22
CA TYR A 167 10.17 9.33 -11.51
C TYR A 167 9.80 7.95 -12.03
N SER A 168 10.69 7.37 -12.82
CA SER A 168 10.59 6.01 -13.28
C SER A 168 11.89 5.26 -13.03
N VAL A 169 11.81 3.97 -12.73
CA VAL A 169 12.94 3.06 -12.54
C VAL A 169 13.02 2.08 -13.71
N ARG A 170 14.24 1.74 -14.15
CA ARG A 170 14.44 0.80 -15.25
C ARG A 170 14.68 -0.59 -14.67
N LEU A 171 13.92 -1.58 -15.14
CA LEU A 171 14.08 -2.97 -14.74
C LEU A 171 15.40 -3.54 -15.27
N SER A 172 15.88 -4.60 -14.61
CA SER A 172 17.08 -5.33 -15.05
C SER A 172 16.97 -5.74 -16.53
N ASN A 173 18.09 -5.83 -17.23
CA ASN A 173 18.12 -6.46 -18.56
C ASN A 173 18.28 -7.99 -18.47
N ASP A 174 18.53 -8.52 -17.26
CA ASP A 174 18.69 -9.94 -17.02
C ASP A 174 17.31 -10.62 -16.89
N PRO A 175 16.94 -11.56 -17.80
CA PRO A 175 15.65 -12.24 -17.77
C PRO A 175 15.48 -13.19 -16.58
N THR A 176 16.53 -13.48 -15.81
CA THR A 176 16.43 -14.26 -14.57
C THR A 176 15.87 -13.43 -13.40
N MET A 177 15.95 -12.09 -13.51
CA MET A 177 15.53 -11.15 -12.46
C MET A 177 14.25 -10.39 -12.83
N THR A 178 13.77 -10.48 -14.07
CA THR A 178 12.54 -9.84 -14.53
C THR A 178 12.00 -10.52 -15.79
N ASP A 179 10.67 -10.56 -15.92
CA ASP A 179 9.97 -10.96 -17.14
C ASP A 179 9.64 -9.77 -18.08
N ALA A 180 10.11 -8.55 -17.77
CA ALA A 180 10.05 -7.41 -18.69
C ALA A 180 11.39 -6.66 -18.79
N PRO A 181 12.43 -7.30 -19.38
CA PRO A 181 13.78 -6.75 -19.41
C PRO A 181 13.84 -5.31 -19.96
N GLY A 182 14.47 -4.42 -19.19
CA GLY A 182 14.67 -3.02 -19.58
C GLY A 182 13.42 -2.14 -19.63
N LYS A 183 12.22 -2.65 -19.30
CA LYS A 183 11.00 -1.83 -19.18
C LYS A 183 11.23 -0.74 -18.14
N ARG A 184 10.70 0.46 -18.40
CA ARG A 184 10.65 1.56 -17.44
C ARG A 184 9.31 1.51 -16.72
N VAL A 185 9.34 1.59 -15.39
CA VAL A 185 8.16 1.55 -14.53
C VAL A 185 8.09 2.84 -13.74
N ARG A 186 6.94 3.51 -13.76
CA ARG A 186 6.69 4.73 -12.99
C ARG A 186 6.66 4.42 -11.50
N LEU A 187 7.26 5.29 -10.71
CA LEU A 187 7.24 5.26 -9.25
C LEU A 187 6.06 6.09 -8.74
N PRO A 188 5.68 5.95 -7.46
CA PRO A 188 4.65 6.77 -6.86
C PRO A 188 4.97 8.27 -6.92
N ARG A 189 3.93 9.11 -6.87
CA ARG A 189 4.04 10.56 -6.70
C ARG A 189 4.87 10.91 -5.47
N ASP A 190 5.53 12.06 -5.53
CA ASP A 190 6.34 12.63 -4.45
C ASP A 190 7.54 11.77 -4.03
N ILE A 191 7.93 10.79 -4.85
CA ILE A 191 9.13 9.97 -4.67
C ILE A 191 10.19 10.34 -5.70
N GLY A 192 11.40 10.60 -5.23
CA GLY A 192 12.56 10.94 -6.04
C GLY A 192 13.89 10.84 -5.28
N PRO A 193 15.03 11.14 -5.92
CA PRO A 193 16.34 11.13 -5.26
C PRO A 193 16.41 12.01 -4.00
N GLU A 194 15.71 13.14 -4.00
CA GLU A 194 15.65 14.09 -2.87
C GLU A 194 14.45 13.83 -1.94
N SER A 195 13.65 12.81 -2.21
CA SER A 195 12.45 12.46 -1.45
C SER A 195 12.28 10.94 -1.47
N PRO A 196 13.07 10.21 -0.65
CA PRO A 196 13.09 8.76 -0.67
C PRO A 196 11.77 8.19 -0.15
N PHE A 197 11.56 6.90 -0.38
CA PHE A 197 10.54 6.17 0.35
C PHE A 197 10.82 6.29 1.86
N GLU A 198 9.77 6.38 2.65
CA GLU A 198 9.84 6.31 4.10
C GLU A 198 9.13 5.05 4.56
N PHE A 199 9.68 4.41 5.58
CA PHE A 199 9.02 3.30 6.24
C PHE A 199 8.88 3.53 7.74
N ARG A 200 7.81 2.96 8.30
CA ARG A 200 7.61 2.92 9.74
C ARG A 200 8.30 1.68 10.28
N ALA A 201 9.38 1.90 11.02
CA ALA A 201 10.23 0.87 11.57
C ALA A 201 9.98 0.70 13.08
N SER A 202 10.02 -0.55 13.54
CA SER A 202 9.88 -0.95 14.94
C SER A 202 10.90 -2.03 15.29
N GLU A 203 11.38 -2.00 16.52
CA GLU A 203 12.21 -3.05 17.11
C GLU A 203 11.37 -3.83 18.14
N PHE A 204 11.48 -5.16 18.09
CA PHE A 204 10.81 -6.08 18.97
C PHE A 204 11.80 -7.01 19.65
N ILE A 205 11.64 -7.20 20.94
CA ILE A 205 12.40 -8.15 21.75
C ILE A 205 11.72 -9.51 21.64
N ASN A 206 12.49 -10.52 21.22
CA ASN A 206 12.08 -11.91 21.25
C ASN A 206 12.90 -12.66 22.33
N PRO A 207 12.30 -12.93 23.50
CA PRO A 207 13.02 -13.53 24.62
C PRO A 207 13.77 -14.82 24.24
N GLY A 208 15.10 -14.77 24.33
CA GLY A 208 15.97 -15.91 24.04
C GLY A 208 16.23 -16.19 22.55
N LYS A 209 15.79 -15.33 21.64
CA LYS A 209 15.95 -15.50 20.17
C LYS A 209 16.49 -14.28 19.42
N GLY A 210 16.93 -13.23 20.13
CA GLY A 210 17.44 -12.00 19.52
C GLY A 210 16.36 -10.94 19.29
N ASN A 211 16.77 -9.77 18.81
CA ASN A 211 15.86 -8.68 18.49
C ASN A 211 15.39 -8.81 17.04
N VAL A 212 14.11 -8.49 16.80
CA VAL A 212 13.47 -8.49 15.50
C VAL A 212 13.21 -7.06 15.09
N TYR A 213 13.66 -6.69 13.91
CA TYR A 213 13.32 -5.41 13.28
C TYR A 213 12.25 -5.64 12.23
N ALA A 214 11.26 -4.76 12.17
CA ALA A 214 10.27 -4.76 11.10
C ALA A 214 9.98 -3.33 10.64
N GLY A 215 9.93 -3.15 9.32
CA GLY A 215 9.63 -1.90 8.66
C GLY A 215 8.55 -2.11 7.61
N TYR A 216 7.64 -1.14 7.46
CA TYR A 216 6.62 -1.21 6.41
C TYR A 216 6.25 0.17 5.87
N PHE A 217 5.75 0.16 4.65
CA PHE A 217 5.07 1.27 4.02
C PHE A 217 3.96 0.74 3.12
N PHE A 218 3.16 1.66 2.60
CA PHE A 218 2.06 1.37 1.70
C PHE A 218 2.22 2.15 0.42
N ILE A 219 1.81 1.53 -0.69
CA ILE A 219 1.61 2.18 -1.98
C ILE A 219 0.11 2.19 -2.21
N ALA A 220 -0.51 3.36 -2.32
CA ALA A 220 -1.96 3.48 -2.46
C ALA A 220 -2.30 4.59 -3.45
N ASN A 221 -3.16 4.30 -4.41
CA ASN A 221 -3.62 5.25 -5.43
C ASN A 221 -2.48 6.11 -6.01
N GLY A 222 -1.34 5.49 -6.33
CA GLY A 222 -0.18 6.16 -6.93
C GLY A 222 0.67 7.02 -6.00
N GLY A 223 0.42 7.02 -4.69
CA GLY A 223 1.27 7.65 -3.67
C GLY A 223 1.80 6.64 -2.66
N THR A 224 2.53 7.12 -1.64
CA THR A 224 3.03 6.28 -0.54
C THR A 224 2.63 6.82 0.83
N LYS A 225 2.54 5.93 1.83
CA LYS A 225 2.41 6.27 3.26
C LYS A 225 3.19 5.30 4.13
N ALA A 226 3.87 5.81 5.15
CA ALA A 226 4.52 4.99 6.16
C ALA A 226 3.57 4.51 7.28
N ASN A 227 2.37 5.09 7.42
CA ASN A 227 1.46 4.79 8.52
C ASN A 227 0.12 4.21 8.04
N ALA A 228 -0.34 3.13 8.67
CA ALA A 228 -1.59 2.46 8.34
C ALA A 228 -2.84 3.35 8.50
N ASN A 229 -2.84 4.27 9.46
CA ASN A 229 -3.96 5.21 9.63
C ASN A 229 -4.08 6.18 8.45
N ASP A 230 -2.97 6.48 7.78
CA ASP A 230 -2.92 7.44 6.67
C ASP A 230 -3.23 6.78 5.32
N VAL A 231 -3.16 5.44 5.23
CA VAL A 231 -3.54 4.69 4.02
C VAL A 231 -4.99 4.94 3.66
N ARG A 232 -5.87 4.98 4.67
CA ARG A 232 -7.29 5.30 4.45
C ARG A 232 -7.46 6.66 3.78
N GLN A 233 -6.62 7.66 4.09
CA GLN A 233 -6.73 8.97 3.46
C GLN A 233 -6.37 8.92 1.97
N LEU A 234 -5.43 8.07 1.56
CA LEU A 234 -5.10 7.88 0.14
C LEU A 234 -6.11 6.99 -0.58
N ALA A 235 -6.51 5.87 0.02
CA ALA A 235 -7.38 4.89 -0.61
C ALA A 235 -8.86 5.33 -0.64
N PHE A 236 -9.29 6.22 0.26
CA PHE A 236 -10.64 6.79 0.28
C PHE A 236 -10.71 8.24 -0.20
N ASN A 237 -9.83 8.64 -1.11
CA ASN A 237 -10.05 9.87 -1.85
C ASN A 237 -11.41 9.77 -2.57
N LEU A 238 -12.38 10.59 -2.18
CA LEU A 238 -13.78 10.50 -2.62
C LEU A 238 -13.95 10.76 -4.12
N GLU A 239 -12.97 11.41 -4.74
CA GLU A 239 -12.94 11.76 -6.17
C GLU A 239 -12.48 10.60 -7.06
N ASP A 240 -11.90 9.53 -6.50
CA ASP A 240 -11.44 8.38 -7.29
C ASP A 240 -12.53 7.29 -7.38
N ASP A 241 -12.79 6.75 -8.57
CA ASP A 241 -13.66 5.56 -8.75
C ASP A 241 -13.04 4.29 -8.13
N TYR A 242 -11.73 4.18 -8.27
CA TYR A 242 -10.96 3.00 -7.90
C TYR A 242 -10.21 3.21 -6.60
N ALA A 243 -9.95 2.12 -5.89
CA ALA A 243 -9.07 2.16 -4.74
C ALA A 243 -8.24 0.89 -4.64
N TYR A 244 -6.96 1.08 -4.32
CA TYR A 244 -6.07 -0.01 -3.93
C TYR A 244 -5.09 0.45 -2.86
N TYR A 245 -4.56 -0.52 -2.11
CA TYR A 245 -3.25 -0.35 -1.48
C TYR A 245 -2.45 -1.65 -1.55
N LEU A 246 -1.14 -1.51 -1.68
CA LEU A 246 -0.16 -2.57 -1.52
C LEU A 246 0.60 -2.29 -0.23
N LYS A 247 0.58 -3.23 0.70
CA LYS A 247 1.48 -3.21 1.86
C LYS A 247 2.80 -3.83 1.44
N VAL A 248 3.91 -3.15 1.72
CA VAL A 248 5.26 -3.70 1.59
C VAL A 248 5.89 -3.67 2.98
N GLN A 249 6.26 -4.84 3.48
CA GLN A 249 6.88 -5.04 4.78
C GLN A 249 8.18 -5.82 4.61
N VAL A 250 9.19 -5.40 5.36
CA VAL A 250 10.46 -6.09 5.52
C VAL A 250 10.66 -6.37 6.99
N SER A 251 11.20 -7.53 7.33
CA SER A 251 11.63 -7.84 8.68
C SER A 251 12.91 -8.68 8.69
N GLY A 252 13.62 -8.69 9.80
CA GLY A 252 14.77 -9.55 9.99
C GLY A 252 15.28 -9.45 11.43
N ASN A 253 16.33 -10.18 11.73
CA ASN A 253 16.86 -10.31 13.09
C ASN A 253 18.29 -9.80 13.16
N ASP A 254 18.75 -9.57 14.39
CA ASP A 254 20.17 -9.38 14.72
C ASP A 254 20.86 -8.19 14.02
N PHE A 255 20.09 -7.14 13.69
CA PHE A 255 20.64 -5.86 13.29
C PHE A 255 21.12 -5.06 14.51
N GLU A 256 22.22 -4.35 14.38
CA GLU A 256 22.79 -3.50 15.41
C GLU A 256 22.00 -2.21 15.63
N SER A 257 21.28 -1.76 14.59
CA SER A 257 20.53 -0.50 14.63
C SER A 257 19.43 -0.40 13.57
N PHE A 258 18.53 0.58 13.75
CA PHE A 258 17.56 0.97 12.72
C PHE A 258 18.22 1.44 11.42
N ASP A 259 19.38 2.09 11.48
CA ASP A 259 20.08 2.58 10.30
C ASP A 259 20.66 1.42 9.48
N GLU A 260 21.20 0.41 10.17
CA GLU A 260 21.66 -0.81 9.52
C GLU A 260 20.50 -1.58 8.88
N PHE A 261 19.41 -1.77 9.63
CA PHE A 261 18.20 -2.39 9.12
C PHE A 261 17.64 -1.65 7.89
N ALA A 262 17.58 -0.31 7.95
CA ALA A 262 17.11 0.53 6.84
C ALA A 262 18.02 0.43 5.62
N ARG A 263 19.34 0.37 5.81
CA ARG A 263 20.30 0.21 4.72
C ARG A 263 20.08 -1.09 3.94
N TYR A 264 20.02 -2.23 4.61
CA TYR A 264 19.82 -3.52 3.93
C TYR A 264 18.39 -3.67 3.38
N SER A 265 17.40 -3.18 4.11
CA SER A 265 16.02 -3.10 3.62
C SER A 265 15.91 -2.27 2.35
N GLY A 266 16.59 -1.13 2.31
CA GLY A 266 16.58 -0.21 1.18
C GLY A 266 17.36 -0.74 -0.03
N GLU A 267 18.43 -1.50 0.19
CA GLU A 267 19.11 -2.27 -0.86
C GLU A 267 18.16 -3.29 -1.50
N LEU A 268 17.52 -4.17 -0.71
CA LEU A 268 16.58 -5.17 -1.24
C LEU A 268 15.36 -4.53 -1.92
N VAL A 269 14.67 -3.61 -1.22
CA VAL A 269 13.47 -2.97 -1.75
C VAL A 269 13.81 -2.10 -2.95
N GLY A 270 14.95 -1.41 -2.96
CA GLY A 270 15.40 -0.60 -4.08
C GLY A 270 15.65 -1.42 -5.35
N GLU A 271 16.20 -2.62 -5.22
CA GLU A 271 16.36 -3.56 -6.35
C GLU A 271 15.02 -4.14 -6.83
N LEU A 272 14.04 -4.29 -5.92
CA LEU A 272 12.72 -4.84 -6.22
C LEU A 272 11.66 -3.79 -6.59
N ILE A 273 11.90 -2.49 -6.36
CA ILE A 273 10.82 -1.48 -6.39
C ILE A 273 10.12 -1.41 -7.74
N GLY A 274 10.85 -1.59 -8.84
CA GLY A 274 10.26 -1.65 -10.18
C GLY A 274 9.33 -2.84 -10.38
N GLU A 275 9.66 -4.01 -9.83
CA GLU A 275 8.82 -5.21 -9.90
C GLU A 275 7.63 -5.13 -8.93
N ILE A 276 7.82 -4.53 -7.76
CA ILE A 276 6.75 -4.18 -6.82
C ILE A 276 5.74 -3.25 -7.51
N MET A 277 6.22 -2.21 -8.20
CA MET A 277 5.35 -1.26 -8.91
C MET A 277 4.61 -1.87 -10.10
N ARG A 278 5.07 -3.01 -10.65
CA ARG A 278 4.31 -3.77 -11.65
C ARG A 278 3.17 -4.60 -11.05
N CYS A 279 3.17 -4.78 -9.74
CA CYS A 279 2.11 -5.48 -9.00
C CYS A 279 1.03 -4.51 -8.49
N VAL A 280 1.02 -3.26 -8.97
CA VAL A 280 -0.04 -2.28 -8.76
C VAL A 280 -0.43 -1.64 -10.10
N PRO A 281 -1.63 -1.06 -10.22
CA PRO A 281 -2.00 -0.28 -11.41
C PRO A 281 -1.07 0.93 -11.59
N ASP A 282 -0.71 1.24 -12.84
CA ASP A 282 -0.07 2.52 -13.15
C ASP A 282 -1.10 3.63 -12.95
N TRP A 283 -0.95 4.36 -11.84
CA TRP A 283 -1.95 5.35 -11.45
C TRP A 283 -2.00 6.57 -12.36
N VAL A 284 -0.93 6.85 -13.11
CA VAL A 284 -0.97 7.91 -14.12
C VAL A 284 -1.94 7.53 -15.22
N GLU A 285 -1.91 6.27 -15.70
CA GLU A 285 -2.86 5.78 -16.69
C GLU A 285 -4.29 5.74 -16.15
N VAL A 286 -4.46 5.42 -14.87
CA VAL A 286 -5.78 5.49 -14.19
C VAL A 286 -6.32 6.91 -14.19
N GLN A 287 -5.52 7.88 -13.75
CA GLN A 287 -5.94 9.29 -13.69
C GLN A 287 -6.17 9.91 -15.07
N GLN A 288 -5.54 9.38 -16.11
CA GLN A 288 -5.78 9.78 -17.50
C GLN A 288 -7.02 9.09 -18.11
N GLY A 289 -7.61 8.11 -17.43
CA GLY A 289 -8.74 7.33 -17.96
C GLY A 289 -8.34 6.30 -19.01
N ASN A 290 -7.05 5.99 -19.15
CA ASN A 290 -6.54 4.95 -20.05
C ASN A 290 -6.56 3.55 -19.41
N TYR A 291 -6.75 3.48 -18.09
CA TYR A 291 -6.73 2.25 -17.32
C TYR A 291 -7.83 2.24 -16.23
N PRO A 292 -8.51 1.10 -15.98
CA PRO A 292 -8.42 -0.16 -16.68
C PRO A 292 -8.91 -0.06 -18.14
N ILE A 293 -8.30 -0.82 -19.04
CA ILE A 293 -8.81 -0.97 -20.41
C ILE A 293 -10.14 -1.73 -20.28
N GLU A 294 -11.27 -1.08 -20.62
CA GLU A 294 -12.58 -1.72 -20.72
C GLU A 294 -12.53 -2.82 -21.79
N ASP A 295 -12.06 -4.02 -21.40
CA ASP A 295 -12.18 -5.31 -22.10
C ASP A 295 -11.39 -6.46 -21.44
N ALA A 296 -10.82 -6.32 -20.24
CA ALA A 296 -10.26 -7.46 -19.52
C ALA A 296 -11.37 -8.26 -18.82
N PRO A 297 -11.72 -9.50 -19.25
CA PRO A 297 -12.73 -10.29 -18.58
C PRO A 297 -12.25 -10.56 -17.15
N VAL A 298 -13.01 -10.05 -16.17
CA VAL A 298 -12.92 -10.49 -14.78
C VAL A 298 -13.19 -12.00 -14.82
N SER A 299 -12.15 -12.82 -14.68
CA SER A 299 -12.33 -14.26 -14.53
C SER A 299 -13.22 -14.46 -13.32
N ALA A 300 -14.45 -14.89 -13.57
CA ALA A 300 -15.48 -15.14 -12.59
C ALA A 300 -14.91 -15.86 -11.36
N SER A 301 -14.87 -15.16 -10.22
CA SER A 301 -14.97 -15.84 -8.95
C SER A 301 -16.31 -16.56 -8.97
N LYS A 302 -16.22 -17.88 -9.11
CA LYS A 302 -17.36 -18.79 -9.07
C LYS A 302 -18.21 -18.45 -7.85
N GLU A 303 -19.44 -18.01 -8.09
CA GLU A 303 -20.55 -18.30 -7.18
C GLU A 303 -20.54 -19.81 -6.95
N GLN A 304 -20.21 -20.22 -5.72
CA GLN A 304 -20.59 -21.53 -5.21
C GLN A 304 -21.69 -21.29 -4.18
N GLY A 305 -22.89 -21.77 -4.53
CA GLY A 305 -23.90 -22.12 -3.53
C GLY A 305 -23.58 -23.42 -2.84
#